data_AF-A0A969ZLA8-F1
#
_entry.id   AF-A0A969ZLA8-F1
#
_cell.length_a   1.000
_cell.length_b   1.000
_cell.length_c   1.000
_cell.angle_alpha   90.00
_cell.angle_beta   90.00
_cell.angle_gamma   90.00
#
_symmetry.space_group_name_H-M   'P 1'
#
loop_
_entity.id
_entity.type
_entity.pdbx_description
1 polymer ?
#
loop_
_entity_poly.entity_id
_entity_poly.type
_entity_poly.pdbx_seq_one_letter_code
_entity_poly.pdbx_strand_id
1 'polypeptide(L)'
;MLKKISIRIKLLIMVNAIITPIAILRILYLLISHNNTLIKDFGFSEVSITGIHSRIIKEELIILGIILLLTSISTLHFTGYFLKPVKLLQNTAKRIMEGDYSARTNIKSNDEIG
;
A
#
# COMPACT_ATOMS: atom_id res chain seq x y z
N MET A 1 -10.22 -16.49 21.35
CA MET A 1 -8.75 -16.38 21.16
C MET A 1 -8.48 -15.77 19.78
N LEU A 2 -8.12 -14.49 19.71
CA LEU A 2 -7.70 -13.86 18.46
C LEU A 2 -6.35 -14.47 18.02
N LYS A 3 -6.33 -15.06 16.82
CA LYS A 3 -5.12 -15.65 16.22
C LYS A 3 -4.04 -14.57 16.14
N LYS A 4 -2.81 -14.85 16.61
CA LYS A 4 -1.70 -13.89 16.51
C LYS A 4 -1.41 -13.60 15.03
N ILE A 5 -1.82 -12.42 14.56
CA ILE A 5 -1.61 -11.95 13.19
C ILE A 5 -0.10 -11.70 12.96
N SER A 6 0.43 -12.16 11.83
CA SER A 6 1.84 -11.98 11.47
C SER A 6 2.20 -10.51 11.26
N ILE A 7 3.46 -10.12 11.49
CA ILE A 7 3.90 -8.73 11.29
C ILE A 7 3.72 -8.26 9.84
N ARG A 8 3.83 -9.19 8.87
CA ARG A 8 3.57 -8.95 7.45
C ARG A 8 2.15 -8.48 7.21
N ILE A 9 1.18 -9.18 7.80
CA ILE A 9 -0.24 -8.85 7.67
C ILE A 9 -0.54 -7.53 8.39
N LYS A 10 0.07 -7.26 9.54
CA LYS A 10 -0.08 -5.97 10.23
C LYS A 10 0.43 -4.80 9.37
N LEU A 11 1.60 -4.94 8.76
CA LEU A 11 2.16 -3.91 7.87
C LEU A 11 1.26 -3.71 6.64
N LEU A 12 0.80 -4.80 6.03
CA LEU A 12 -0.11 -4.76 4.89
C LEU A 12 -1.41 -4.02 5.25
N ILE A 13 -2.01 -4.32 6.41
CA ILE A 13 -3.21 -3.63 6.91
C ILE A 13 -2.90 -2.15 7.12
N MET A 14 -1.76 -1.81 7.73
CA MET A 14 -1.40 -0.43 8.03
C MET A 14 -1.21 0.41 6.76
N VAL A 15 -0.52 -0.12 5.74
CA VAL A 15 -0.33 0.55 4.46
C VAL A 15 -1.66 0.70 3.72
N ASN A 16 -2.46 -0.36 3.65
CA ASN A 16 -3.76 -0.31 2.97
C ASN A 16 -4.78 0.57 3.72
N ALA A 17 -4.70 0.69 5.04
CA ALA A 17 -5.58 1.57 5.82
C ALA A 17 -5.42 3.05 5.45
N ILE A 18 -4.25 3.45 4.93
CA ILE A 18 -3.99 4.82 4.46
C ILE A 18 -4.43 4.98 3.00
N ILE A 19 -4.12 4.01 2.14
CA ILE A 19 -4.39 4.09 0.69
C ILE A 19 -5.89 3.95 0.40
N THR A 20 -6.58 3.07 1.11
CA THR A 20 -8.01 2.77 0.89
C THR A 20 -8.93 3.99 1.02
N PRO A 21 -8.87 4.82 2.08
CA PRO A 21 -9.75 5.99 2.17
C PRO A 21 -9.49 7.02 1.07
N ILE A 22 -8.22 7.20 0.66
CA ILE A 22 -7.87 8.08 -0.47
C ILE A 22 -8.47 7.54 -1.77
N ALA A 23 -8.36 6.22 -1.99
CA ALA A 23 -8.97 5.55 -3.13
C ALA A 23 -10.50 5.73 -3.16
N ILE A 24 -11.18 5.54 -2.02
CA ILE A 24 -12.63 5.71 -1.90
C ILE A 24 -13.04 7.16 -2.20
N LEU A 25 -12.36 8.14 -1.62
CA LEU A 25 -12.65 9.56 -1.87
C LEU A 25 -12.48 9.92 -3.35
N ARG A 26 -11.45 9.38 -4.01
CA ARG A 26 -11.21 9.62 -5.44
C ARG A 26 -12.29 8.99 -6.32
N ILE A 27 -12.74 7.78 -6.00
CA ILE A 27 -13.85 7.13 -6.71
C ILE A 27 -15.16 7.93 -6.52
N LEU A 28 -15.45 8.38 -5.30
CA LEU A 28 -16.63 9.22 -5.03
C LEU A 28 -16.58 10.54 -5.80
N TYR A 29 -15.42 11.20 -5.84
CA TYR A 29 -15.22 12.43 -6.60
C TYR A 29 -15.51 12.22 -8.10
N LEU A 30 -15.00 11.12 -8.68
CA LEU A 30 -15.24 10.78 -10.09
C LEU A 30 -16.72 10.50 -10.37
N LEU A 31 -17.41 9.77 -9.49
CA LEU A 31 -18.85 9.49 -9.62
C LEU A 31 -19.69 10.78 -9.56
N ILE A 32 -19.40 11.65 -8.59
CA ILE A 32 -20.08 12.95 -8.46
C ILE A 32 -19.82 13.83 -9.69
N SER A 33 -18.57 13.86 -10.18
CA SER A 33 -18.21 14.61 -11.39
C SER A 33 -19.00 14.13 -12.60
N HIS A 34 -19.14 12.82 -12.80
CA HIS A 34 -19.89 12.25 -13.92
C HIS A 34 -21.38 12.62 -13.87
N ASN A 35 -21.99 12.52 -12.70
CA ASN A 35 -23.39 12.88 -12.50
C ASN A 35 -23.64 14.38 -12.72
N ASN A 36 -22.73 15.24 -12.27
CA ASN A 36 -22.86 16.69 -12.45
C ASN A 36 -22.71 17.12 -13.91
N THR A 37 -21.90 16.41 -14.71
CA THR A 37 -21.79 16.68 -16.16
C THR A 37 -23.05 16.28 -16.92
N LEU A 38 -23.69 15.15 -16.56
CA LEU A 38 -24.98 14.75 -17.15
C LEU A 38 -26.10 15.78 -16.91
N ILE A 39 -26.05 16.51 -15.80
CA ILE A 39 -27.09 17.50 -15.43
C ILE A 39 -26.84 18.88 -16.09
N LYS A 40 -25.60 19.20 -16.48
CA LYS A 40 -25.21 20.54 -16.96
C LYS A 40 -25.11 20.69 -18.49
N ASP A 41 -25.16 19.60 -19.25
CA ASP A 41 -25.04 19.64 -20.71
C ASP A 41 -26.35 20.06 -21.41
N PHE A 42 -26.64 21.37 -21.40
CA PHE A 42 -27.74 21.97 -22.16
C PHE A 42 -27.30 22.52 -23.54
N GLY A 43 -26.21 22.01 -24.15
CA GLY A 43 -25.75 22.59 -25.43
C GLY A 43 -24.58 21.95 -26.19
N PHE A 44 -23.98 20.88 -25.70
CA PHE A 44 -23.02 20.06 -26.47
C PHE A 44 -23.62 18.68 -26.70
N SER A 45 -23.31 18.03 -27.83
CA SER A 45 -23.81 16.68 -28.14
C SER A 45 -23.44 15.69 -27.03
N GLU A 46 -24.41 15.35 -26.18
CA GLU A 46 -24.29 14.56 -24.94
C GLU A 46 -23.44 13.28 -25.09
N VAL A 47 -23.44 12.70 -26.29
CA VAL A 47 -22.70 11.49 -26.66
C VAL A 47 -21.17 11.69 -26.58
N SER A 48 -20.66 12.89 -26.86
CA SER A 48 -19.21 13.15 -26.90
C SER A 48 -18.61 13.32 -25.50
N ILE A 49 -19.31 13.99 -24.59
CA ILE A 49 -18.84 14.29 -23.24
C ILE A 49 -18.89 13.04 -22.36
N THR A 50 -19.99 12.28 -22.45
CA THR A 50 -20.14 11.00 -21.74
C THR A 50 -19.08 9.98 -22.15
N GLY A 51 -18.74 9.91 -23.45
CA GLY A 51 -17.66 9.06 -23.97
C GLY A 51 -16.30 9.38 -23.35
N ILE A 52 -15.93 10.67 -23.28
CA ILE A 52 -14.65 11.12 -22.70
C ILE A 52 -14.59 10.79 -21.20
N HIS A 53 -15.65 11.10 -20.44
CA HIS A 53 -15.70 10.79 -19.00
C HIS A 53 -15.59 9.30 -18.72
N SER A 54 -16.27 8.45 -19.50
CA SER A 54 -16.21 6.99 -19.33
C SER A 54 -14.79 6.44 -19.53
N ARG A 55 -14.03 7.04 -20.46
CA ARG A 55 -12.64 6.66 -20.72
C ARG A 55 -11.73 7.06 -19.56
N ILE A 56 -11.85 8.30 -19.08
CA ILE A 56 -11.06 8.79 -17.93
C ILE A 56 -11.30 7.92 -16.69
N ILE A 57 -12.56 7.56 -16.40
CA ILE A 57 -12.91 6.68 -15.27
C ILE A 57 -12.23 5.31 -15.39
N LYS A 58 -12.24 4.71 -16.60
CA LYS A 58 -11.57 3.42 -16.84
C LYS A 58 -10.06 3.50 -16.64
N GLU A 59 -9.42 4.52 -17.21
CA GLU A 59 -7.97 4.72 -17.07
C GLU A 59 -7.57 4.93 -15.60
N GLU A 60 -8.32 5.73 -14.86
CA GLU A 60 -8.11 5.96 -13.42
C GLU A 60 -8.27 4.68 -12.58
N LEU A 61 -9.29 3.85 -12.86
CA LEU A 61 -9.48 2.57 -12.17
C LEU A 61 -8.31 1.60 -12.41
N ILE A 62 -7.78 1.56 -13.64
CA ILE A 62 -6.61 0.74 -13.99
C ILE A 62 -5.38 1.22 -13.22
N ILE A 63 -5.11 2.53 -13.22
CA ILE A 63 -3.97 3.12 -12.49
C ILE A 63 -4.07 2.82 -10.99
N LEU A 64 -5.26 2.97 -10.41
CA LEU A 64 -5.51 2.69 -9.00
C LEU A 64 -5.26 1.22 -8.66
N GLY A 65 -5.72 0.30 -9.51
CA GLY A 65 -5.44 -1.13 -9.40
C GLY A 65 -3.93 -1.43 -9.42
N ILE A 66 -3.19 -0.81 -10.35
CA ILE A 66 -1.73 -0.96 -10.45
C ILE A 66 -1.04 -0.46 -9.17
N ILE A 67 -1.42 0.70 -8.65
CA ILE A 67 -0.85 1.27 -7.42
C ILE A 67 -1.09 0.34 -6.22
N LEU A 68 -2.31 -0.18 -6.06
CA LEU A 68 -2.63 -1.12 -4.97
C LEU A 68 -1.80 -2.40 -5.07
N LEU A 69 -1.57 -2.90 -6.28
CA LEU A 69 -0.80 -4.10 -6.53
C LEU A 69 0.69 -3.87 -6.22
N LEU A 70 1.27 -2.77 -6.72
CA LEU A 70 2.67 -2.40 -6.47
C LEU A 70 2.95 -2.15 -4.99
N THR A 71 2.05 -1.46 -4.30
CA THR A 71 2.21 -1.17 -2.86
C THR A 71 2.10 -2.44 -2.01
N SER A 72 1.22 -3.37 -2.38
CA SER A 72 1.11 -4.67 -1.74
C SER A 72 2.39 -5.50 -1.91
N ILE A 73 2.93 -5.59 -3.14
CA ILE A 73 4.19 -6.30 -3.41
C ILE A 73 5.36 -5.65 -2.65
N SER A 74 5.47 -4.32 -2.72
CA SER A 74 6.54 -3.57 -2.05
C SER A 74 6.53 -3.80 -0.53
N THR A 75 5.34 -3.87 0.08
CA THR A 75 5.20 -4.15 1.52
C THR A 75 5.73 -5.53 1.91
N LEU A 76 5.51 -6.53 1.05
CA LEU A 76 6.03 -7.88 1.27
C LEU A 76 7.56 -7.90 1.18
N HIS A 77 8.12 -7.25 0.16
CA HIS A 77 9.58 -7.10 0.00
C HIS A 77 10.21 -6.36 1.18
N PHE A 78 9.63 -5.22 1.59
CA PHE A 78 10.10 -4.43 2.72
C PHE A 78 10.15 -5.25 4.02
N THR A 79 9.16 -6.12 4.24
CA THR A 79 9.15 -6.96 5.44
C THR A 79 10.29 -7.99 5.44
N GLY A 80 10.62 -8.55 4.28
CA GLY A 80 11.73 -9.50 4.14
C GLY A 80 13.08 -8.83 4.26
N TYR A 81 13.24 -7.68 3.58
CA TYR A 81 14.50 -6.96 3.46
C TYR A 81 14.86 -6.17 4.72
N PHE A 82 13.89 -5.50 5.35
CA PHE A 82 14.18 -4.56 6.45
C PHE A 82 13.76 -5.10 7.83
N LEU A 83 12.48 -5.47 7.99
CA LEU A 83 11.96 -5.88 9.30
C LEU A 83 12.60 -7.16 9.85
N LYS A 84 12.93 -8.12 8.99
CA LYS A 84 13.51 -9.39 9.43
C LYS A 84 14.93 -9.19 10.00
N PRO A 85 15.87 -8.50 9.33
CA PRO A 85 17.16 -8.15 9.94
C PRO A 85 17.06 -7.33 11.22
N VAL A 86 16.20 -6.31 11.25
CA VAL A 86 16.00 -5.48 12.46
C VAL A 86 15.55 -6.32 13.65
N LYS A 87 14.64 -7.28 13.43
CA LYS A 87 14.21 -8.21 14.48
C LYS A 87 15.35 -9.14 14.94
N LEU A 88 16.22 -9.58 14.03
CA LEU A 88 17.40 -10.38 14.39
C LEU A 88 18.40 -9.56 15.23
N LEU A 89 18.64 -8.30 14.86
CA LEU A 89 19.45 -7.37 15.65
C LEU A 89 18.88 -7.19 17.05
N GLN A 90 17.59 -6.89 17.16
CA GLN A 90 16.91 -6.71 18.45
C GLN A 90 17.07 -7.95 19.35
N ASN A 91 16.80 -9.14 18.81
CA ASN A 91 16.90 -10.38 19.58
C ASN A 91 18.35 -10.67 20.00
N THR A 92 19.32 -10.37 19.15
CA THR A 92 20.74 -10.59 19.46
C THR A 92 21.21 -9.61 20.52
N ALA A 93 20.86 -8.33 20.40
CA ALA A 93 21.14 -7.32 21.41
C ALA A 93 20.54 -7.71 22.77
N LYS A 94 19.31 -8.22 22.78
CA LYS A 94 18.66 -8.71 24.00
C LYS A 94 19.46 -9.84 24.66
N ARG A 95 19.90 -10.84 23.88
CA ARG A 95 20.73 -11.95 24.39
C ARG A 95 22.06 -11.45 24.99
N ILE A 96 22.70 -10.49 24.32
CA ILE A 96 23.93 -9.88 24.82
C ILE A 96 23.69 -9.17 26.15
N MET A 97 22.59 -8.40 26.27
CA MET A 97 22.21 -7.74 27.52
C MET A 97 21.92 -8.73 28.66
N GLU A 98 21.41 -9.91 28.32
CA GLU A 98 21.18 -11.01 29.27
C GLU A 98 22.47 -11.77 29.65
N GLY A 99 23.64 -11.35 29.13
CA GLY A 99 24.96 -11.90 29.46
C GLY A 99 25.50 -12.93 28.46
N ASP A 100 24.77 -13.23 27.38
CA ASP A 100 25.24 -14.11 26.31
C ASP A 100 26.06 -13.33 25.27
N TYR A 101 27.35 -13.11 25.59
CA TYR A 101 28.31 -12.47 24.68
C TYR A 101 28.71 -13.33 23.48
N SER A 102 28.27 -14.59 23.41
CA SER A 102 28.49 -15.46 22.25
C SER A 102 27.47 -15.22 21.13
N ALA A 103 26.37 -14.51 21.42
CA ALA A 103 25.35 -14.21 20.43
C ALA A 103 25.91 -13.39 19.25
N ARG A 104 25.52 -13.76 18.02
CA ARG A 104 25.94 -13.11 16.77
C ARG A 104 24.74 -12.94 15.85
N THR A 105 24.71 -11.84 15.10
CA THR A 105 23.79 -11.66 13.98
C THR A 105 24.36 -12.32 12.72
N ASN A 106 23.55 -13.11 12.03
CA ASN A 106 23.90 -13.65 10.71
C ASN A 106 23.17 -12.84 9.63
N ILE A 107 23.46 -11.55 9.56
CA ILE A 107 22.96 -10.66 8.52
C ILE A 107 24.05 -10.57 7.47
N LYS A 108 23.71 -10.91 6.23
CA LYS A 108 24.62 -10.89 5.08
C LYS A 108 24.10 -9.87 4.07
N SER A 109 24.23 -8.60 4.43
CA SER A 109 23.87 -7.47 3.58
C SER A 109 25.10 -6.60 3.39
N ASN A 110 25.13 -5.82 2.31
CA ASN A 110 26.21 -4.87 2.01
C ASN A 110 25.72 -3.41 2.14
N ASP A 111 24.60 -3.19 2.85
CA ASP A 111 23.97 -1.90 3.09
C ASP A 111 24.09 -1.52 4.58
N GLU A 112 23.41 -0.47 5.03
CA GLU A 112 23.48 0.04 6.40
C GLU A 112 22.97 -0.95 7.47
N ILE A 113 22.30 -2.03 7.05
CA ILE A 113 21.77 -3.06 7.93
C ILE A 113 22.77 -4.21 8.14
N GLY A 114 23.71 -4.43 7.22
CA GLY A 114 24.75 -5.46 7.29
C GLY A 114 26.06 -4.94 7.87
#